data_AF-A0A9P0LHB9-F1
#
_entry.id   AF-A0A9P0LHB9-F1
#
_cell.length_a   1.000
_cell.length_b   1.000
_cell.length_c   1.000
_cell.angle_alpha   90.00
_cell.angle_beta   90.00
_cell.angle_gamma   90.00
#
_symmetry.space_group_name_H-M   'P 1'
#
loop_
_entity.id
_entity.type
_entity.pdbx_description
1 polymer ?
#
loop_
_entity_poly.entity_id
_entity_poly.type
_entity_poly.pdbx_seq_one_letter_code
_entity_poly.pdbx_strand_id
1 'polypeptide(L)'
;MNEEIYEELLFARPLITDTKAESILHVLKDYFIEKAILLSNIISVATDGAPAMVGRYRGFISCLKQNVSGVLAIHCVIQRQHLVAKNLSVRLHESLHLVIDAVNRIRSNSLNTRLFAQLCEETLSSITPSH
;
A
#
# COMPACT_ATOMS: atom_id res chain seq x y z
N MET A 1 28.85 12.32 3.02
CA MET A 1 27.72 12.64 3.90
C MET A 1 26.73 11.50 3.76
N ASN A 2 26.44 10.79 4.84
CA ASN A 2 25.31 9.87 4.84
C ASN A 2 24.07 10.73 5.08
N GLU A 3 23.26 10.92 4.05
CA GLU A 3 21.94 11.53 4.21
C GLU A 3 21.05 10.48 4.90
N GLU A 4 20.65 10.75 6.13
CA GLU A 4 19.63 9.97 6.82
C GLU A 4 18.27 10.24 6.16
N ILE A 5 17.60 9.17 5.74
CA ILE A 5 16.24 9.23 5.21
C ILE A 5 15.29 9.02 6.38
N TYR A 6 14.37 9.96 6.58
CA TYR A 6 13.30 9.86 7.57
C TYR A 6 11.98 9.55 6.89
N GLU A 7 11.26 8.57 7.41
CA GLU A 7 9.93 8.17 6.94
C GLU A 7 8.92 8.40 8.06
N GLU A 8 7.90 9.21 7.79
CA GLU A 8 6.82 9.50 8.71
C GLU A 8 5.47 9.57 7.98
N LEU A 9 4.40 9.21 8.68
CA LEU A 9 3.04 9.37 8.15
C LEU A 9 2.67 10.84 8.13
N LEU A 10 2.61 11.43 6.94
CA LEU A 10 2.26 12.84 6.79
C LEU A 10 0.80 13.13 7.19
N PHE A 11 -0.17 12.38 6.64
CA PHE A 11 -1.58 12.46 7.03
C PHE A 11 -2.39 11.26 6.52
N ALA A 12 -3.58 11.06 7.11
CA ALA A 12 -4.64 10.22 6.59
C ALA A 12 -5.97 10.97 6.70
N ARG A 13 -6.67 11.17 5.57
CA ARG A 13 -7.95 11.88 5.51
C ARG A 13 -8.99 11.06 4.75
N PRO A 14 -10.26 11.04 5.22
CA PRO A 14 -11.32 10.40 4.47
C PRO A 14 -11.66 11.19 3.21
N LEU A 15 -12.00 10.48 2.13
CA LEU A 15 -12.64 11.04 0.95
C LEU A 15 -14.15 10.89 1.13
N ILE A 16 -14.86 12.02 1.26
CA ILE A 16 -16.27 12.02 1.68
C ILE A 16 -17.23 11.68 0.52
N THR A 17 -16.89 12.09 -0.70
CA THR A 17 -17.82 12.07 -1.84
C THR A 17 -17.49 11.00 -2.87
N ASP A 18 -16.28 11.04 -3.44
CA ASP A 18 -15.82 10.10 -4.45
C ASP A 18 -14.30 9.89 -4.37
N THR A 19 -13.81 8.98 -5.21
CA THR A 19 -12.38 8.65 -5.33
C THR A 19 -11.76 9.20 -6.61
N LYS A 20 -12.31 10.29 -7.16
CA LYS A 20 -11.77 10.90 -8.38
C LYS A 20 -10.45 11.61 -8.08
N ALA A 21 -9.61 11.70 -9.09
CA ALA A 21 -8.33 12.40 -9.04
C ALA A 21 -8.43 13.84 -8.50
N GLU A 22 -9.46 14.58 -8.93
CA GLU A 22 -9.71 15.96 -8.52
C GLU A 22 -9.99 16.06 -7.01
N SER A 23 -10.85 15.20 -6.48
CA SER A 23 -11.18 15.13 -5.05
C SER A 23 -9.95 14.77 -4.20
N ILE A 24 -9.15 13.80 -4.67
CA ILE A 24 -7.91 13.39 -3.99
C ILE A 24 -6.91 14.56 -3.97
N LEU A 25 -6.73 15.24 -5.10
CA LEU A 25 -5.83 16.39 -5.20
C LEU A 25 -6.29 17.56 -4.33
N HIS A 26 -7.59 17.80 -4.23
CA HIS A 26 -8.14 18.83 -3.36
C HIS A 26 -7.81 18.56 -1.90
N VAL A 27 -8.07 17.34 -1.40
CA VAL A 27 -7.74 16.96 -0.02
C VAL A 27 -6.25 17.10 0.28
N LEU A 28 -5.38 16.73 -0.67
CA LEU A 28 -3.94 16.94 -0.55
C LEU A 28 -3.58 18.43 -0.46
N LYS A 29 -4.11 19.26 -1.36
CA LYS A 29 -3.82 20.70 -1.40
C LYS A 29 -4.30 21.40 -0.15
N ASP A 30 -5.49 21.06 0.34
CA ASP A 30 -6.05 21.63 1.56
C ASP A 30 -5.17 21.30 2.77
N TYR A 31 -4.67 20.06 2.87
CA TYR A 31 -3.72 19.69 3.92
C TYR A 31 -2.42 20.49 3.84
N PHE A 32 -1.86 20.62 2.64
CA PHE A 32 -0.62 21.37 2.42
C PHE A 32 -0.78 22.84 2.76
N ILE A 33 -1.91 23.46 2.39
CA ILE A 33 -2.25 24.84 2.77
C ILE A 33 -2.36 24.97 4.29
N GLU A 34 -3.10 24.07 4.95
CA GLU A 34 -3.26 24.09 6.41
C GLU A 34 -1.92 23.99 7.15
N LYS A 35 -1.01 23.15 6.66
CA LYS A 35 0.32 22.95 7.25
C LYS A 35 1.38 23.91 6.74
N ALA A 36 1.02 24.87 5.88
CA ALA A 36 1.95 25.78 5.20
C ALA A 36 3.09 25.06 4.46
N ILE A 37 2.80 23.89 3.90
CA ILE A 37 3.74 23.10 3.09
C ILE A 37 3.55 23.49 1.63
N LEU A 38 4.64 23.83 0.95
CA LEU A 38 4.59 24.12 -0.48
C LEU A 38 4.37 22.84 -1.29
N LEU A 39 3.40 22.87 -2.20
CA LEU A 39 3.12 21.73 -3.08
C LEU A 39 4.33 21.38 -3.96
N SER A 40 5.17 22.35 -4.28
CA SER A 40 6.42 22.18 -5.02
C SER A 40 7.47 21.32 -4.30
N ASN A 41 7.29 21.05 -2.99
CA ASN A 41 8.16 20.15 -2.24
C ASN A 41 7.93 18.67 -2.60
N ILE A 42 6.86 18.36 -3.33
CA ILE A 42 6.63 17.00 -3.82
C ILE A 42 7.60 16.72 -4.96
N ILE A 43 8.55 15.82 -4.71
CA ILE A 43 9.53 15.36 -5.71
C ILE A 43 9.01 14.14 -6.47
N SER A 44 8.34 13.22 -5.76
CA SER A 44 7.84 11.99 -6.34
C SER A 44 6.52 11.54 -5.70
N VAL A 45 5.79 10.71 -6.43
CA VAL A 45 4.55 10.09 -5.97
C VAL A 45 4.55 8.61 -6.33
N ALA A 46 4.27 7.76 -5.35
CA ALA A 46 3.99 6.35 -5.56
C ALA A 46 2.50 6.06 -5.36
N THR A 47 1.90 5.31 -6.29
CA THR A 47 0.48 4.94 -6.23
C THR A 47 0.28 3.45 -6.50
N ASP A 48 -0.86 2.92 -6.08
CA ASP A 48 -1.27 1.52 -6.24
C ASP A 48 -1.66 1.15 -7.68
N GLY A 49 -1.57 2.09 -8.63
CA GLY A 49 -1.92 1.82 -10.02
C GLY A 49 -3.42 1.83 -10.33
N ALA A 50 -4.29 2.20 -9.38
CA ALA A 50 -5.72 2.33 -9.66
C ALA A 50 -5.96 3.36 -10.79
N PRO A 51 -6.96 3.17 -11.67
CA PRO A 51 -7.23 4.08 -12.79
C PRO A 51 -7.41 5.54 -12.37
N ALA A 52 -8.01 5.79 -11.20
CA ALA A 52 -8.15 7.13 -10.64
C ALA A 52 -6.81 7.78 -10.23
N MET A 53 -5.77 6.98 -10.00
CA MET A 53 -4.43 7.45 -9.64
C MET A 53 -3.54 7.66 -10.86
N VAL A 54 -3.53 6.70 -11.80
CA VAL A 54 -2.59 6.66 -12.94
C VAL A 54 -3.20 7.03 -14.29
N GLY A 55 -4.50 7.33 -14.35
CA GLY A 55 -5.19 7.69 -15.59
C GLY A 55 -4.52 8.83 -16.33
N ARG A 56 -4.37 8.68 -17.66
CA ARG A 56 -3.65 9.65 -18.51
C ARG A 56 -4.21 11.07 -18.43
N TYR A 57 -5.53 11.21 -18.45
CA TYR A 57 -6.20 12.52 -18.50
C TYR A 57 -6.87 12.92 -17.19
N ARG A 58 -7.42 11.93 -16.45
CA ARG A 58 -8.17 12.14 -15.21
C ARG A 58 -7.61 11.34 -14.03
N GLY A 59 -6.32 11.01 -14.10
CA GLY A 59 -5.61 10.37 -13.00
C GLY A 59 -4.96 11.40 -12.08
N PHE A 60 -4.89 11.10 -10.80
CA PHE A 60 -4.28 11.95 -9.77
C PHE A 60 -2.88 12.44 -10.17
N ILE A 61 -2.03 11.55 -10.69
CA ILE A 61 -0.67 11.90 -11.13
C ILE A 61 -0.71 12.93 -12.26
N SER A 62 -1.64 12.78 -13.21
CA SER A 62 -1.79 13.72 -14.33
C SER A 62 -2.23 15.09 -13.84
N CYS A 63 -3.19 15.15 -12.91
CA CYS A 63 -3.64 16.39 -12.29
C CYS A 63 -2.54 17.04 -11.44
N LEU A 64 -1.79 16.25 -10.67
CA LEU A 64 -0.68 16.74 -9.84
C LEU A 64 0.41 17.36 -10.71
N LYS A 65 0.77 16.74 -11.84
CA LYS A 65 1.76 17.27 -12.79
C LYS A 65 1.38 18.63 -13.40
N GLN A 66 0.10 18.96 -13.47
CA GLN A 66 -0.34 20.30 -13.90
C GLN A 66 -0.02 21.38 -12.86
N ASN A 67 0.11 20.98 -11.59
CA ASN A 67 0.46 21.89 -10.49
C ASN A 67 1.98 21.84 -10.18
N VAL A 68 2.62 20.69 -10.37
CA VAL A 68 4.04 20.44 -10.12
C VAL A 68 4.62 19.61 -11.27
N SER A 69 5.09 20.29 -12.32
CA SER A 69 5.50 19.65 -13.58
C SER A 69 6.64 18.64 -13.46
N GLY A 70 7.50 18.82 -12.45
CA GLY A 70 8.68 17.97 -12.20
C GLY A 70 8.42 16.68 -11.41
N VAL A 71 7.18 16.41 -10.97
CA VAL A 71 6.91 15.24 -10.12
C VAL A 71 7.20 13.92 -10.86
N LEU A 72 8.00 13.07 -10.21
CA LEU A 72 8.30 11.72 -10.68
C LEU A 72 7.19 10.74 -10.24
N ALA A 73 6.66 9.99 -11.20
CA ALA A 73 5.69 8.94 -10.93
C ALA A 73 6.42 7.61 -10.72
N ILE A 74 6.25 7.02 -9.54
CA ILE A 74 6.87 5.75 -9.16
C ILE A 74 5.75 4.71 -9.02
N HIS A 75 6.01 3.49 -9.51
CA HIS A 75 5.09 2.38 -9.27
C HIS A 75 5.31 1.83 -7.87
N CYS A 76 4.25 1.71 -7.07
CA CYS A 76 4.34 1.06 -5.78
C CYS A 76 4.84 -0.40 -5.95
N VAL A 77 5.81 -0.80 -5.13
CA VAL A 77 6.38 -2.16 -5.15
C VAL A 77 5.29 -3.21 -4.93
N ILE A 78 4.32 -2.92 -4.05
CA ILE A 78 3.18 -3.79 -3.76
C ILE A 78 2.33 -4.05 -5.02
N GLN A 79 2.11 -3.02 -5.84
CA GLN A 79 1.38 -3.18 -7.10
C GLN A 79 2.15 -4.08 -8.08
N ARG A 80 3.48 -3.94 -8.16
CA ARG A 80 4.30 -4.84 -9.00
C ARG A 80 4.24 -6.28 -8.50
N GLN A 81 4.33 -6.49 -7.18
CA GLN A 81 4.23 -7.82 -6.58
C GLN A 81 2.87 -8.46 -6.89
N HIS A 82 1.77 -7.70 -6.77
CA HIS A 82 0.42 -8.16 -7.14
C HIS A 82 0.32 -8.57 -8.61
N LEU A 83 0.91 -7.79 -9.53
CA LEU A 83 0.91 -8.12 -10.95
C LEU A 83 1.73 -9.37 -11.27
N VAL A 84 2.86 -9.57 -10.59
CA VAL A 84 3.67 -10.79 -10.71
C VAL A 84 2.92 -12.00 -10.14
N ALA A 85 2.24 -11.84 -9.01
CA ALA A 85 1.44 -12.91 -8.40
C ALA A 85 0.30 -13.41 -9.30
N LYS A 86 -0.18 -12.57 -10.23
CA LYS A 86 -1.16 -12.99 -11.25
C LYS A 86 -0.58 -13.83 -12.38
N ASN A 87 0.74 -13.78 -12.59
CA ASN A 87 1.43 -14.43 -13.70
C ASN A 87 2.44 -15.49 -13.20
N LEU A 88 2.12 -16.16 -12.09
CA LEU A 88 3.00 -17.17 -11.51
C LEU A 88 3.04 -18.44 -12.39
N SER A 89 4.17 -19.13 -12.36
CA SER A 89 4.24 -20.50 -12.91
C SER A 89 3.20 -21.40 -12.25
N VAL A 90 2.71 -22.43 -12.96
CA VAL A 90 1.69 -23.36 -12.46
C VAL A 90 2.04 -23.90 -11.06
N ARG A 91 3.27 -24.36 -10.86
CA ARG A 91 3.73 -24.90 -9.56
C ARG A 91 3.63 -23.89 -8.41
N LEU A 92 3.99 -22.64 -8.68
CA LEU A 92 3.96 -21.59 -7.67
C LEU A 92 2.53 -21.10 -7.41
N HIS A 93 1.69 -21.10 -8.45
CA HIS A 93 0.26 -20.83 -8.33
C HIS A 93 -0.44 -21.89 -7.45
N GLU A 94 -0.19 -23.18 -7.68
CA GLU A 94 -0.72 -24.27 -6.85
C GLU A 94 -0.26 -24.16 -5.40
N SER A 95 1.03 -23.90 -5.18
CA SER A 95 1.59 -23.71 -3.83
C SER A 95 0.92 -22.54 -3.10
N LEU A 96 0.71 -21.41 -3.80
CA LEU A 96 0.03 -20.26 -3.24
C LEU A 96 -1.45 -20.55 -2.93
N HIS A 97 -2.14 -21.29 -3.80
CA HIS A 97 -3.52 -21.70 -3.58
C HIS A 97 -3.68 -22.57 -2.33
N LEU A 98 -2.77 -23.51 -2.10
CA LEU A 98 -2.77 -24.33 -0.88
C LEU A 98 -2.64 -23.46 0.39
N VAL A 99 -1.76 -22.46 0.36
CA VAL A 99 -1.60 -21.52 1.48
C VAL A 99 -2.86 -20.68 1.68
N ILE A 100 -3.45 -20.17 0.60
CA ILE A 100 -4.70 -19.41 0.65
C ILE A 100 -5.82 -20.24 1.28
N ASP A 101 -5.98 -21.49 0.86
CA ASP A 101 -7.00 -22.40 1.39
C ASP A 101 -6.79 -22.70 2.88
N ALA A 102 -5.53 -22.91 3.30
CA ALA A 102 -5.18 -23.09 4.70
C ALA A 102 -5.56 -21.85 5.55
N VAL A 103 -5.18 -20.65 5.08
CA VAL A 103 -5.53 -19.39 5.76
C VAL A 103 -7.03 -19.17 5.81
N ASN A 104 -7.75 -19.43 4.71
CA ASN A 104 -9.21 -19.33 4.66
C ASN A 104 -9.87 -20.29 5.66
N ARG A 105 -9.35 -21.52 5.80
CA ARG A 105 -9.85 -22.48 6.78
C ARG A 105 -9.59 -22.03 8.22
N ILE A 106 -8.43 -21.44 8.51
CA ILE A 106 -8.14 -20.85 9.83
C ILE A 106 -9.11 -19.70 10.13
N ARG A 107 -9.36 -18.82 9.15
CA ARG A 107 -10.24 -17.65 9.29
C ARG A 107 -11.73 -17.97 9.22
N SER A 108 -12.11 -19.18 8.80
CA SER A 108 -13.50 -19.58 8.61
C SER A 108 -14.34 -19.56 9.89
N ASN A 109 -13.70 -19.71 11.06
CA ASN A 109 -14.38 -19.52 12.34
C ASN A 109 -13.39 -19.09 13.46
N SER A 110 -13.94 -18.53 14.53
CA SER A 110 -13.19 -17.99 15.66
C SER A 110 -12.40 -19.04 16.45
N LEU A 111 -12.90 -20.28 16.52
CA LEU A 111 -12.21 -21.38 17.21
C LEU A 111 -10.91 -21.74 16.49
N ASN A 112 -10.95 -21.92 15.17
CA ASN A 112 -9.77 -22.24 14.36
C ASN A 112 -8.72 -21.13 14.46
N THR A 113 -9.14 -19.87 14.45
CA THR A 113 -8.23 -18.73 14.63
C THR A 113 -7.55 -18.76 16.00
N ARG A 114 -8.30 -19.04 17.08
CA ARG A 114 -7.74 -19.15 18.43
C ARG A 114 -6.78 -20.34 18.57
N LEU A 115 -7.16 -21.51 18.04
CA LEU A 115 -6.31 -22.70 18.06
C LEU A 115 -5.01 -22.49 17.29
N PHE A 116 -5.08 -21.82 16.13
CA PHE A 116 -3.89 -21.49 15.36
C PHE A 116 -2.98 -20.50 16.09
N ALA A 117 -3.54 -19.50 16.79
CA ALA A 117 -2.75 -18.58 17.61
C ALA A 117 -1.99 -19.33 18.73
N GLN A 118 -2.64 -20.26 19.43
CA GLN A 118 -2.00 -21.09 20.45
C GLN A 118 -0.86 -21.95 19.87
N LEU A 119 -1.10 -22.58 18.71
CA LEU A 119 -0.07 -23.36 18.01
C LEU A 119 1.15 -22.50 17.65
N CYS A 120 0.94 -21.25 17.22
CA CYS A 120 2.02 -20.31 16.91
C CYS A 120 2.82 -19.93 18.16
N GLU A 121 2.15 -19.71 19.31
CA GLU A 121 2.82 -19.40 20.58
C GLU A 121 3.71 -20.56 21.07
N GLU A 122 3.23 -21.80 20.97
CA GLU A 122 4.00 -23.02 21.29
C GLU A 122 5.21 -23.20 20.36
N THR A 123 5.03 -22.90 19.08
CA THR A 123 6.11 -23.02 18.09
C THR A 123 7.16 -21.90 18.24
N LEU A 124 6.76 -20.67 18.55
CA LEU A 124 7.68 -19.55 18.75
C LEU A 124 8.47 -19.69 20.05
N SER A 125 7.84 -20.17 21.12
CA SER A 125 8.50 -20.44 22.41
C SER A 125 9.52 -21.59 22.35
N SER A 126 9.34 -22.55 21.44
CA SER A 126 10.29 -23.65 21.22
C SER A 126 11.47 -23.29 20.30
N ILE A 127 11.41 -22.16 19.61
CA ILE A 127 12.49 -21.68 18.71
C ILE A 127 13.37 -20.61 19.40
N THR A 128 12.86 -19.92 20.43
CA THR A 128 13.70 -19.08 21.29
C THR A 128 14.49 -19.96 22.27
N PRO A 129 15.84 -19.97 22.25
CA PRO A 129 16.59 -20.69 23.26
C PRO A 129 16.28 -20.08 24.63
N SER A 130 15.89 -20.92 25.59
CA SER A 130 15.93 -20.54 27.00
C SER A 130 17.35 -20.06 27.31
N HIS A 131 17.47 -18.85 27.88
CA HIS A 131 18.72 -18.32 28.42
C HIS A 131 19.49 -19.36 29.24
#